data_AF-A0A0S3EWY5-F1
#
_entry.id   AF-A0A0S3EWY5-F1
#
_cell.length_a   1.000
_cell.length_b   1.000
_cell.length_c   1.000
_cell.angle_alpha   90.00
_cell.angle_beta   90.00
_cell.angle_gamma   90.00
#
_symmetry.space_group_name_H-M   'P 1'
#
loop_
_entity.id
_entity.type
_entity.pdbx_description
1 polymer ?
#
loop_
_entity_poly.entity_id
_entity_poly.type
_entity_poly.pdbx_seq_one_letter_code
_entity_poly.pdbx_strand_id
1 'polypeptide(L)'
;MKALRRDNRKSRTATGAMLGCLAIGALGMSFAFFLHVHRATGSHAGQAAAQGHILPGLTLVNGQPAGSGLIVTSLASDGQARRLGLAVGDNIVQIDGQASRSLDQATAYLLHHSRSSVRLALRHEGTMRKVTFDLSDDSK
;
A
#
# COMPACT_ATOMS: atom_id res chain seq x y z
N MET A 1 6.21 -59.24 57.65
CA MET A 1 5.92 -57.80 57.44
C MET A 1 6.74 -57.29 56.24
N LYS A 2 6.13 -57.14 55.05
CA LYS A 2 6.73 -56.43 53.91
C LYS A 2 5.66 -55.48 53.36
N ALA A 3 5.88 -54.19 53.59
CA ALA A 3 4.96 -53.11 53.26
C ALA A 3 4.87 -52.93 51.74
N LEU A 4 3.62 -52.91 51.25
CA LEU A 4 3.25 -52.64 49.87
C LEU A 4 3.44 -51.13 49.59
N ARG A 5 4.59 -50.73 49.02
CA ARG A 5 4.72 -49.41 48.39
C ARG A 5 4.16 -49.48 46.98
N ARG A 6 2.88 -49.17 46.83
CA ARG A 6 2.18 -49.11 45.54
C ARG A 6 2.47 -47.79 44.85
N ASP A 7 2.79 -47.94 43.58
CA ASP A 7 3.27 -46.97 42.59
C ASP A 7 2.35 -45.74 42.45
N ASN A 8 2.91 -44.53 42.58
CA ASN A 8 2.21 -43.25 42.36
C ASN A 8 3.04 -42.30 41.48
N ARG A 9 3.64 -42.82 40.41
CA ARG A 9 4.55 -42.06 39.52
C ARG A 9 3.96 -41.80 38.12
N LYS A 10 2.72 -42.21 37.84
CA LYS A 10 2.18 -42.21 36.46
C LYS A 10 1.22 -41.05 36.10
N SER A 11 0.76 -40.25 37.06
CA SER A 11 -0.20 -39.15 36.77
C SER A 11 0.43 -37.75 36.59
N ARG A 12 1.69 -37.54 36.99
CA ARG A 12 2.31 -36.20 37.00
C ARG A 12 2.88 -35.75 35.66
N THR A 13 3.19 -36.67 34.76
CA THR A 13 3.81 -36.38 33.46
C THR A 13 2.78 -36.01 32.38
N ALA A 14 1.53 -36.50 32.49
CA ALA A 14 0.48 -36.22 31.51
C ALA A 14 -0.02 -34.76 31.58
N THR A 15 -0.12 -34.20 32.79
CA THR A 15 -0.63 -32.84 33.01
C THR A 15 0.36 -31.76 32.59
N GLY A 16 1.67 -31.99 32.80
CA GLY A 16 2.72 -31.06 32.38
C GLY A 16 2.87 -30.98 30.85
N ALA A 17 2.72 -32.10 30.16
CA ALA A 17 2.78 -32.16 28.70
C ALA A 17 1.58 -31.44 28.04
N MET A 18 0.38 -31.53 28.61
CA MET A 18 -0.79 -30.81 28.08
C MET A 18 -0.73 -29.29 28.29
N LEU A 19 -0.18 -28.81 29.42
CA LEU A 19 0.01 -27.37 29.65
C LEU A 19 1.02 -26.73 28.68
N GLY A 20 2.09 -27.47 28.33
CA GLY A 20 3.11 -27.00 27.39
C GLY A 20 2.57 -26.78 25.96
N CYS A 21 1.75 -27.71 25.47
CA CYS A 21 1.19 -27.62 24.11
C CYS A 21 0.17 -26.49 23.95
N LEU A 22 -0.63 -26.19 24.98
CA LEU A 22 -1.60 -25.09 24.95
C LEU A 22 -0.90 -23.71 24.86
N ALA A 23 0.19 -23.53 25.60
CA ALA A 23 0.94 -22.28 25.63
C ALA A 23 1.64 -21.97 24.29
N ILE A 24 2.18 -23.00 23.61
CA ILE A 24 2.84 -22.83 22.31
C ILE A 24 1.81 -22.54 21.21
N GLY A 25 0.63 -23.17 21.25
CA GLY A 25 -0.46 -22.89 20.32
C GLY A 25 -0.97 -21.44 20.39
N ALA A 26 -1.11 -20.90 21.60
CA ALA A 26 -1.54 -19.51 21.80
C ALA A 26 -0.50 -18.48 21.31
N LEU A 27 0.79 -18.74 21.53
CA LEU A 27 1.87 -17.87 21.02
C LEU A 27 1.97 -17.90 19.49
N GLY A 28 1.76 -19.06 18.86
CA GLY A 28 1.74 -19.18 17.40
C GLY A 28 0.58 -18.43 16.74
N MET A 29 -0.64 -18.54 17.30
CA MET A 29 -1.78 -17.77 16.81
C MET A 29 -1.63 -16.27 17.06
N SER A 30 -1.06 -15.87 18.21
CA SER A 30 -0.76 -14.47 18.50
C SER A 30 0.30 -13.91 17.54
N PHE A 31 1.34 -14.68 17.20
CA PHE A 31 2.36 -14.27 16.24
C PHE A 31 1.83 -14.20 14.81
N ALA A 32 0.97 -15.13 14.39
CA ALA A 32 0.31 -15.07 13.08
C ALA A 32 -0.66 -13.89 12.97
N PHE A 33 -1.42 -13.62 14.03
CA PHE A 33 -2.29 -12.44 14.12
C PHE A 33 -1.45 -11.15 14.16
N PHE A 34 -0.34 -11.13 14.88
CA PHE A 34 0.58 -10.00 14.95
C PHE A 34 1.28 -9.75 13.62
N LEU A 35 1.71 -10.78 12.89
CA LEU A 35 2.21 -10.64 11.52
C LEU A 35 1.11 -10.20 10.55
N HIS A 36 -0.13 -10.69 10.71
CA HIS A 36 -1.26 -10.23 9.90
C HIS A 36 -1.59 -8.75 10.17
N VAL A 37 -1.62 -8.36 11.45
CA VAL A 37 -1.80 -6.98 11.90
C VAL A 37 -0.64 -6.12 11.43
N HIS A 38 0.63 -6.53 11.56
CA HIS A 38 1.76 -5.76 11.05
C HIS A 38 1.78 -5.61 9.53
N ARG A 39 1.29 -6.61 8.78
CA ARG A 39 1.08 -6.46 7.34
C ARG A 39 -0.10 -5.55 7.01
N ALA A 40 -1.09 -5.44 7.89
CA ALA A 40 -2.22 -4.51 7.76
C ALA A 40 -1.94 -3.10 8.32
N THR A 41 -1.01 -2.94 9.26
CA THR A 41 -0.65 -1.69 9.93
C THR A 41 0.67 -1.10 9.44
N GLY A 42 1.38 -1.77 8.53
CA GLY A 42 2.57 -1.25 7.84
C GLY A 42 2.29 -0.16 6.80
N SER A 43 1.09 0.42 6.74
CA SER A 43 0.73 1.43 5.72
C SER A 43 0.12 2.72 6.27
N HIS A 44 -0.01 2.89 7.60
CA HIS A 44 -0.72 4.03 8.19
C HIS A 44 -0.04 4.67 9.41
N ALA A 45 1.27 4.52 9.60
CA ALA A 45 2.03 5.29 10.59
C ALA A 45 2.91 6.31 9.87
N GLY A 46 2.30 7.44 9.51
CA GLY A 46 2.98 8.57 8.86
C GLY A 46 2.30 9.05 7.58
N GLN A 47 0.99 9.31 7.59
CA GLN A 47 0.35 10.13 6.54
C GLN A 47 0.75 11.61 6.73
N ALA A 48 2.05 11.91 6.62
CA ALA A 48 2.41 13.14 5.94
C ALA A 48 1.93 12.91 4.51
N ALA A 49 1.03 13.75 4.01
CA ALA A 49 0.63 13.69 2.61
C ALA A 49 1.91 13.81 1.77
N ALA A 50 2.46 12.68 1.31
CA ALA A 50 3.59 12.69 0.42
C ALA A 50 3.13 13.44 -0.82
N GLN A 51 3.61 14.67 -0.97
CA GLN A 51 3.43 15.46 -2.17
C GLN A 51 4.62 15.09 -3.06
N GLY A 52 4.33 14.47 -4.20
CA GLY A 52 5.34 14.04 -5.15
C GLY A 52 5.24 14.79 -6.46
N HIS A 53 6.37 15.28 -6.95
CA HIS A 53 6.55 15.70 -8.34
C HIS A 53 6.90 14.44 -9.16
N ILE A 54 5.89 13.63 -9.46
CA ILE A 54 6.09 12.36 -10.19
C ILE A 54 6.03 12.56 -11.70
N LEU A 55 5.29 13.57 -12.13
CA LEU A 55 5.15 13.97 -13.52
C LEU A 55 5.63 15.42 -13.66
N PRO A 56 6.32 15.76 -14.74
CA PRO A 56 6.72 17.13 -15.05
C PRO A 56 5.58 18.14 -14.85
N GLY A 57 5.82 19.17 -14.04
CA GLY A 57 4.84 20.23 -13.77
C GLY A 57 3.54 19.75 -13.11
N LEU A 58 3.54 18.62 -12.41
CA LEU A 58 2.37 18.03 -11.75
C LEU A 58 2.71 17.65 -10.31
N THR A 59 1.95 18.19 -9.35
CA THR A 59 2.01 17.77 -7.95
C THR A 59 0.83 16.87 -7.64
N LEU A 60 1.15 15.69 -7.09
CA LEU A 60 0.20 14.64 -6.83
C LEU A 60 0.24 14.24 -5.35
N VAL A 61 -0.91 13.86 -4.81
CA VAL A 61 -1.05 13.29 -3.46
C VAL A 61 -1.86 12.01 -3.50
N ASN A 62 -1.68 11.17 -2.49
CA ASN A 62 -2.54 10.01 -2.30
C ASN A 62 -4.00 10.46 -2.06
N GLY A 63 -4.92 9.89 -2.83
CA GLY A 63 -6.35 10.06 -2.57
C GLY A 63 -6.78 9.37 -1.29
N GLN A 64 -7.84 9.90 -0.66
CA GLN A 64 -8.44 9.33 0.53
C GLN A 64 -9.84 8.80 0.21
N PRO A 65 -10.23 7.59 0.68
CA PRO A 65 -9.43 6.65 1.48
C PRO A 65 -8.24 6.05 0.70
N ALA A 66 -7.21 5.60 1.42
CA ALA A 66 -6.02 5.01 0.81
C ALA A 66 -6.37 3.95 -0.25
N GLY A 67 -5.71 4.02 -1.41
CA GLY A 67 -6.03 3.18 -2.56
C GLY A 67 -7.04 3.76 -3.54
N SER A 68 -7.59 4.96 -3.30
CA SER A 68 -8.58 5.60 -4.18
C SER A 68 -7.99 6.27 -5.44
N GLY A 69 -6.67 6.25 -5.62
CA GLY A 69 -5.97 6.92 -6.72
C GLY A 69 -5.03 8.03 -6.26
N LEU A 70 -4.63 8.87 -7.21
CA LEU A 70 -3.81 10.06 -6.96
C LEU A 70 -4.59 11.31 -7.31
N ILE A 71 -4.59 12.29 -6.40
CA ILE A 71 -5.25 13.58 -6.63
C ILE A 71 -4.23 14.59 -7.10
N VAL A 72 -4.56 15.30 -8.18
CA VAL A 72 -3.81 16.46 -8.66
C VAL A 72 -4.06 17.62 -7.70
N THR A 73 -3.01 18.12 -7.06
CA THR A 73 -3.10 19.28 -6.14
C THR A 73 -2.50 20.54 -6.72
N SER A 74 -1.58 20.41 -7.68
CA SER A 74 -0.99 21.54 -8.38
C SER A 74 -0.56 21.15 -9.80
N LEU A 75 -0.54 22.16 -10.67
CA LEU A 75 -0.22 22.06 -12.10
C LEU A 75 0.62 23.27 -12.48
N ALA A 76 1.67 23.07 -13.28
CA ALA A 76 2.40 24.16 -13.91
C ALA A 76 1.48 24.92 -14.90
N SER A 77 1.51 26.25 -14.84
CA SER A 77 0.61 27.13 -15.60
C SER A 77 0.75 27.00 -17.13
N ASP A 78 1.95 26.71 -17.60
CA ASP A 78 2.35 26.52 -19.00
C ASP A 78 2.68 25.05 -19.33
N GLY A 79 2.56 24.16 -18.35
CA GLY A 79 2.91 22.74 -18.47
C GLY A 79 1.96 21.94 -19.36
N GLN A 80 2.45 20.79 -19.84
CA GLN A 80 1.69 19.87 -20.68
C GLN A 80 0.34 19.48 -20.06
N ALA A 81 0.30 19.30 -18.74
CA ALA A 81 -0.90 18.93 -18.00
C ALA A 81 -2.05 19.91 -18.25
N ARG A 82 -1.77 21.22 -18.27
CA ARG A 82 -2.78 22.24 -18.52
C ARG A 82 -3.24 22.25 -19.98
N ARG A 83 -2.33 22.00 -20.94
CA ARG A 83 -2.65 21.87 -22.37
C ARG A 83 -3.51 20.64 -22.67
N LEU A 84 -3.35 19.57 -21.90
CA LEU A 84 -4.16 18.36 -21.95
C LEU A 84 -5.51 18.51 -21.20
N GLY A 85 -5.77 19.66 -20.58
CA GLY A 85 -7.02 19.94 -19.89
C GLY A 85 -7.13 19.30 -18.51
N LEU A 86 -6.01 18.94 -17.87
CA LEU A 86 -6.02 18.53 -16.46
C LEU A 86 -6.31 19.73 -15.56
N ALA A 87 -6.97 19.45 -14.44
CA ALA A 87 -7.32 20.42 -13.41
C ALA A 87 -6.95 19.91 -12.02
N VAL A 88 -6.75 20.85 -11.09
CA VAL A 88 -6.65 20.53 -9.66
C VAL A 88 -7.94 19.85 -9.22
N GLY A 89 -7.82 18.76 -8.46
CA GLY A 89 -8.93 17.91 -8.07
C GLY A 89 -9.16 16.70 -8.98
N ASP A 90 -8.46 16.60 -10.12
CA ASP A 90 -8.49 15.39 -10.94
C ASP A 90 -7.95 14.19 -10.17
N ASN A 91 -8.69 13.08 -10.21
CA ASN A 91 -8.25 11.82 -9.62
C ASN A 91 -7.69 10.88 -10.69
N ILE A 92 -6.38 10.70 -10.72
CA ILE A 92 -5.70 9.71 -11.56
C ILE A 92 -5.90 8.33 -10.95
N VAL A 93 -6.62 7.48 -11.67
CA VAL A 93 -6.96 6.12 -11.23
C VAL A 93 -6.12 5.05 -11.93
N GLN A 94 -5.56 5.36 -13.11
CA GLN A 94 -4.67 4.43 -13.82
C GLN A 94 -3.53 5.16 -14.54
N ILE A 95 -2.41 4.46 -14.65
CA ILE A 95 -1.20 4.83 -15.38
C ILE A 95 -0.88 3.68 -16.33
N ASP A 96 -0.90 3.96 -17.63
CA ASP A 96 -0.74 2.98 -18.72
C ASP A 96 -1.65 1.74 -18.63
N GLY A 97 -2.85 1.94 -18.07
CA GLY A 97 -3.84 0.89 -17.86
C GLY A 97 -3.61 0.07 -16.58
N GLN A 98 -2.54 0.34 -15.83
CA GLN A 98 -2.32 -0.22 -14.49
C GLN A 98 -3.00 0.67 -13.44
N ALA A 99 -3.69 0.07 -12.48
CA ALA A 99 -4.32 0.83 -11.40
C ALA A 99 -3.25 1.52 -10.54
N SER A 100 -3.38 2.83 -10.36
CA SER A 100 -2.54 3.60 -9.45
C SER A 100 -3.26 3.72 -8.12
N ARG A 101 -2.72 3.10 -7.07
CA ARG A 101 -3.31 3.09 -5.72
C ARG A 101 -2.57 3.97 -4.73
N SER A 102 -1.29 4.22 -4.99
CA SER A 102 -0.46 5.06 -4.15
C SER A 102 0.60 5.82 -4.96
N LEU A 103 1.07 6.91 -4.38
CA LEU A 103 2.12 7.75 -4.93
C LEU A 103 3.39 6.93 -5.13
N ASP A 104 3.79 6.14 -4.14
CA ASP A 104 4.99 5.30 -4.20
C ASP A 104 4.91 4.29 -5.35
N GLN A 105 3.74 3.69 -5.58
CA GLN A 105 3.52 2.78 -6.70
C GLN A 105 3.66 3.49 -8.05
N ALA A 106 3.07 4.68 -8.18
CA ALA A 106 3.19 5.48 -9.39
C ALA A 106 4.63 5.94 -9.65
N THR A 107 5.33 6.39 -8.60
CA THR A 107 6.75 6.77 -8.67
C THR A 107 7.59 5.58 -9.09
N ALA A 108 7.43 4.43 -8.44
CA ALA A 108 8.15 3.21 -8.79
C ALA A 108 7.87 2.80 -10.24
N TYR A 109 6.62 2.89 -10.70
CA TYR A 109 6.25 2.60 -12.08
C TYR A 109 6.96 3.53 -13.07
N LEU A 110 6.89 4.85 -12.84
CA LEU A 110 7.48 5.85 -13.73
C LEU A 110 9.01 5.79 -13.76
N LEU A 111 9.67 5.47 -12.64
CA LEU A 111 11.12 5.29 -12.57
C LEU A 111 11.62 4.12 -13.43
N HIS A 112 10.82 3.05 -13.56
CA HIS A 112 11.16 1.89 -14.39
C HIS A 112 10.56 1.97 -15.80
N HIS A 113 9.84 3.05 -16.11
CA HIS A 113 9.16 3.21 -17.37
C HIS A 113 10.13 3.74 -18.43
N SER A 114 10.41 2.92 -19.44
CA SER A 114 11.37 3.27 -20.50
C SER A 114 10.76 4.07 -21.64
N ARG A 115 9.44 4.32 -21.63
CA ARG A 115 8.77 5.07 -22.71
C ARG A 115 8.81 6.56 -22.42
N SER A 116 8.95 7.36 -23.47
CA SER A 116 8.81 8.81 -23.44
C SER A 116 7.38 9.29 -23.20
N SER A 117 6.38 8.40 -23.15
CA SER A 117 4.99 8.79 -22.90
C SER A 117 4.28 7.81 -21.98
N VAL A 118 3.28 8.33 -21.27
CA VAL A 118 2.45 7.59 -20.33
C VAL A 118 0.99 7.99 -20.51
N ARG A 119 0.09 7.00 -20.55
CA ARG A 119 -1.36 7.25 -20.63
C ARG A 119 -1.95 7.30 -19.23
N LEU A 120 -2.58 8.41 -18.87
CA LEU A 120 -3.26 8.57 -17.60
C LEU A 120 -4.76 8.39 -17.82
N ALA A 121 -5.40 7.57 -16.99
CA ALA A 121 -6.85 7.57 -16.85
C ALA A 121 -7.21 8.33 -15.57
N LEU A 122 -8.02 9.37 -15.73
CA LEU A 122 -8.42 10.25 -14.65
C LEU A 122 -9.93 10.38 -14.56
N ARG A 123 -10.40 10.74 -13.37
CA ARG A 123 -11.79 11.02 -13.06
C ARG A 123 -11.90 12.47 -12.62
N HIS A 124 -12.74 13.23 -13.31
CA HIS A 124 -13.11 14.59 -12.95
C HIS A 124 -14.64 14.67 -12.80
N GLU A 125 -15.13 15.02 -11.62
CA GLU A 125 -16.58 15.13 -11.34
C GLU A 125 -17.39 13.89 -11.78
N GLY A 126 -16.82 12.70 -11.58
CA GLY A 126 -17.46 11.42 -11.97
C GLY A 126 -17.27 11.04 -13.45
N THR A 127 -16.76 11.93 -14.30
CA THR A 127 -16.46 11.63 -15.70
C THR A 127 -15.06 11.04 -15.86
N MET A 128 -14.97 9.88 -16.51
CA MET A 128 -13.70 9.25 -16.85
C MET A 128 -13.10 9.86 -18.12
N ARG A 129 -11.82 10.21 -18.08
CA ARG A 129 -11.06 10.76 -19.21
C ARG A 129 -9.72 10.04 -19.32
N LYS A 130 -9.19 9.96 -20.53
CA LYS A 130 -7.85 9.41 -20.80
C LYS A 130 -7.04 10.47 -21.53
N VAL A 131 -5.82 10.69 -21.05
CA VAL A 131 -4.88 11.67 -21.59
C VAL A 131 -3.53 11.00 -21.75
N THR A 132 -2.79 11.37 -22.79
CA THR A 132 -1.43 10.88 -23.00
C THR A 132 -0.48 12.00 -22.62
N PHE A 133 0.37 11.73 -21.62
CA PHE A 133 1.39 12.63 -21.13
C PHE A 133 2.73 12.25 -21.76
N ASP A 134 3.53 13.24 -22.14
CA ASP A 134 4.86 13.10 -22.72
C ASP A 134 5.88 13.46 -21.65
N LEU A 135 6.65 12.46 -21.23
CA LEU A 135 7.67 12.59 -20.20
C LEU A 135 8.95 13.26 -20.74
N SER A 136 9.10 13.42 -22.06
CA SER A 136 10.23 14.10 -22.70
C SER A 136 10.07 15.61 -22.78
N ASP A 137 8.86 16.15 -22.54
CA ASP A 137 8.56 17.60 -22.62
C ASP A 137 9.31 18.44 -21.56
N ASP A 138 9.91 17.79 -20.54
CA ASP A 138 10.66 18.46 -19.45
C ASP A 138 12.14 18.71 -19.78
N SER A 139 12.60 18.36 -20.99
CA SER A 139 14.02 18.41 -21.38
C SER A 139 14.45 19.69 -22.11
N LYS A 140 13.70 20.80 -21.97
CA LYS A 140 14.04 22.06 -22.65
C LYS A 140 14.32 23.22 -21.70
#